data_AF-A0A2K3JIM7-F1
#
_entry.id   AF-A0A2K3JIM7-F1
#
_cell.length_a   1.000
_cell.length_b   1.000
_cell.length_c   1.000
_cell.angle_alpha   90.00
_cell.angle_beta   90.00
_cell.angle_gamma   90.00
#
_symmetry.space_group_name_H-M   'P 1'
#
loop_
_entity.id
_entity.type
_entity.pdbx_description
1 polymer ?
#
loop_
_entity_poly.entity_id
_entity_poly.type
_entity_poly.pdbx_seq_one_letter_code
_entity_poly.pdbx_strand_id
1 'polypeptide(L)'
;MNLKNEHNNPYWLKSDTIADKGEKEMVALPKIEWAERLQKLTPPKEHWTPVDTALHTPKTFFINYSKTQQQLFAAIRHSFQHHYQNNFLYHRVCETNGVTPENIKSSEDVKKIPLLPDAFFKNYPDGGGFLHWLKTIFTGSLPKPMFRSHNPSYDEVIEEFNKKGTSIMFTSGTGGRFSFIPRDTRSWNRVKYSAMKSVIELMDYNPNDQVILLIPDPRQTNLTIASLFGIAYDLYDPSNIHVALDMKITTQFLRMQRDETIGISEKIKAKALSKISPLVQRSSDLRVIHLFEQFEQSGKRVNIAGPPFWLDRILERMKKEGKTVRLPDSQILTGGGWKAEESKRLPEEAFREKVEEILGIPQERYHDVYAMSECSSVFLSCEGHYKHIPPVIIPLVLDDDLNPLGYEQVGRFAFIDPLPESYPGFIITGDKVKILERCPKCSREGPVLDVEVTRMPGFEGRGCAAIMAELMQKEGEEHTALPVG
;
A
#
# COMPACT_ATOMS: atom_id res chain seq x y z
N MET A 1 -55.39 -18.36 22.04
CA MET A 1 -55.78 -19.37 21.03
C MET A 1 -56.06 -18.61 19.74
N ASN A 2 -55.41 -19.05 18.65
CA ASN A 2 -55.40 -18.50 17.28
C ASN A 2 -56.59 -17.64 16.84
N LEU A 3 -56.30 -16.52 16.18
CA LEU A 3 -57.05 -16.11 14.99
C LEU A 3 -56.09 -15.62 13.90
N LYS A 4 -56.07 -16.40 12.82
CA LYS A 4 -55.50 -16.12 11.50
C LYS A 4 -56.39 -15.11 10.79
N ASN A 5 -55.78 -14.21 10.01
CA ASN A 5 -56.50 -13.49 8.96
C ASN A 5 -55.96 -13.86 7.58
N GLU A 6 -56.91 -13.83 6.67
CA GLU A 6 -56.94 -14.29 5.29
C GLU A 6 -55.98 -13.53 4.37
N HIS A 7 -55.46 -14.23 3.36
CA HIS A 7 -55.52 -13.76 1.97
C HIS A 7 -55.42 -14.96 1.04
N ASN A 8 -56.35 -15.02 0.08
CA ASN A 8 -56.52 -16.09 -0.88
C ASN A 8 -56.42 -15.51 -2.31
N ASN A 9 -55.84 -16.31 -3.21
CA ASN A 9 -55.92 -16.29 -4.68
C ASN A 9 -54.98 -15.34 -5.48
N PRO A 10 -54.60 -15.69 -6.74
CA PRO A 10 -54.10 -16.97 -7.29
C PRO A 10 -52.96 -16.85 -8.33
N TYR A 11 -52.46 -18.01 -8.78
CA TYR A 11 -51.73 -18.32 -10.02
C TYR A 11 -50.19 -18.33 -9.99
N TRP A 12 -49.67 -19.55 -9.89
CA TRP A 12 -48.38 -19.97 -10.41
C TRP A 12 -48.40 -20.13 -11.94
N LEU A 13 -47.21 -19.95 -12.53
CA LEU A 13 -46.77 -20.22 -13.92
C LEU A 13 -46.94 -19.06 -14.92
N LYS A 14 -45.90 -18.24 -15.02
CA LYS A 14 -45.00 -18.24 -16.18
C LYS A 14 -43.67 -17.56 -15.85
N SER A 15 -42.60 -18.32 -16.01
CA SER A 15 -41.24 -17.84 -16.23
C SER A 15 -41.20 -16.97 -17.48
N ASP A 16 -40.72 -15.74 -17.35
CA ASP A 16 -39.83 -15.07 -18.30
C ASP A 16 -39.36 -13.72 -17.72
N THR A 17 -38.05 -13.64 -17.51
CA THR A 17 -37.18 -12.45 -17.54
C THR A 17 -37.64 -11.15 -16.85
N ILE A 18 -37.46 -11.09 -15.52
CA ILE A 18 -37.30 -9.83 -14.75
C ILE A 18 -35.82 -9.39 -14.66
N ALA A 19 -34.91 -10.09 -15.36
CA ALA A 19 -33.48 -9.77 -15.36
C ALA A 19 -33.11 -8.48 -16.15
N ASP A 20 -34.04 -7.89 -16.90
CA ASP A 20 -33.70 -6.88 -17.93
C ASP A 20 -34.12 -5.44 -17.60
N LYS A 21 -34.60 -5.18 -16.37
CA LYS A 21 -35.04 -3.83 -15.95
C LYS A 21 -34.16 -3.18 -14.87
N GLY A 22 -33.17 -3.90 -14.33
CA GLY A 22 -32.19 -3.35 -13.39
C GLY A 22 -30.93 -2.76 -14.03
N GLU A 23 -30.75 -2.91 -15.34
CA GLU A 23 -29.51 -2.50 -16.05
C GLU A 23 -29.52 -1.06 -16.61
N LYS A 24 -30.62 -0.29 -16.46
CA LYS A 24 -30.78 0.97 -17.21
C LYS A 24 -30.54 2.29 -16.46
N GLU A 25 -30.19 2.28 -15.18
CA GLU A 25 -29.74 3.50 -14.48
C GLU A 25 -28.52 3.21 -13.61
N MET A 26 -27.46 2.68 -14.22
CA MET A 26 -26.12 2.87 -13.72
C MET A 26 -25.46 3.93 -14.59
N VAL A 27 -24.98 5.02 -13.98
CA VAL A 27 -24.03 5.94 -14.62
C VAL A 27 -22.97 5.08 -15.29
N ALA A 28 -22.94 5.11 -16.62
CA ALA A 28 -22.05 4.29 -17.41
C ALA A 28 -20.62 4.72 -17.09
N LEU A 29 -19.92 3.95 -16.23
CA LEU A 29 -18.47 4.02 -16.13
C LEU A 29 -17.92 3.92 -17.57
N PRO A 30 -17.09 4.87 -18.06
CA PRO A 30 -16.58 4.83 -19.42
C PRO A 30 -15.88 3.49 -19.66
N LYS A 31 -16.53 2.62 -20.46
CA LYS A 31 -16.34 1.17 -20.44
C LYS A 31 -15.02 0.65 -21.04
N ILE A 32 -14.11 1.52 -21.51
CA ILE A 32 -13.06 1.07 -22.46
C ILE A 32 -11.62 1.47 -22.08
N GLU A 33 -11.37 2.55 -21.33
CA GLU A 33 -9.99 3.02 -21.17
C GLU A 33 -9.19 2.36 -20.01
N TRP A 34 -9.85 1.95 -18.93
CA TRP A 34 -9.14 1.41 -17.75
C TRP A 34 -8.82 -0.09 -17.85
N ALA A 35 -9.63 -0.86 -18.58
CA ALA A 35 -9.40 -2.30 -18.75
C ALA A 35 -8.10 -2.57 -19.52
N GLU A 36 -7.82 -1.77 -20.56
CA GLU A 36 -6.57 -1.81 -21.31
C GLU A 36 -5.36 -1.41 -20.44
N ARG A 37 -5.52 -0.42 -19.55
CA ARG A 37 -4.47 0.00 -18.61
C ARG A 37 -4.14 -1.11 -17.62
N LEU A 38 -5.14 -1.80 -17.07
CA LEU A 38 -4.93 -2.96 -16.21
C LEU A 38 -4.35 -4.17 -16.96
N GLN A 39 -4.69 -4.34 -18.24
CA GLN A 39 -4.16 -5.43 -19.07
C GLN A 39 -2.64 -5.37 -19.21
N LYS A 40 -2.04 -4.16 -19.24
CA LYS A 40 -0.56 -3.98 -19.26
C LYS A 40 0.14 -4.59 -18.04
N LEU A 41 -0.59 -4.73 -16.92
CA LEU A 41 -0.08 -5.31 -15.67
C LEU A 41 -0.48 -6.78 -15.50
N THR A 42 -1.27 -7.32 -16.43
CA THR A 42 -1.83 -8.66 -16.35
C THR A 42 -1.02 -9.61 -17.24
N PRO A 43 -0.41 -10.68 -16.69
CA PRO A 43 0.29 -11.65 -17.52
C PRO A 43 -0.69 -12.42 -18.44
N PRO A 44 -0.20 -13.03 -19.53
CA PRO A 44 -1.01 -13.92 -20.37
C PRO A 44 -1.68 -15.01 -19.54
N LYS A 45 -2.92 -15.37 -19.89
CA LYS A 45 -3.79 -16.22 -19.07
C LYS A 45 -3.23 -17.63 -18.85
N GLU A 46 -2.49 -18.14 -19.82
CA GLU A 46 -1.76 -19.41 -19.77
C GLU A 46 -0.66 -19.45 -18.69
N HIS A 47 -0.20 -18.30 -18.21
CA HIS A 47 0.80 -18.18 -17.15
C HIS A 47 0.17 -17.87 -15.77
N TRP A 48 -1.16 -17.89 -15.68
CA TRP A 48 -1.85 -17.57 -14.43
C TRP A 48 -1.65 -18.68 -13.39
N THR A 49 -1.19 -18.26 -12.22
CA THR A 49 -1.26 -19.04 -10.99
C THR A 49 -2.64 -18.85 -10.33
N PRO A 50 -2.95 -19.59 -9.26
CA PRO A 50 -4.11 -19.30 -8.42
C PRO A 50 -4.15 -17.84 -7.90
N VAL A 51 -2.99 -17.23 -7.65
CA VAL A 51 -2.87 -15.82 -7.23
C VAL A 51 -3.35 -14.88 -8.33
N ASP A 52 -2.91 -15.09 -9.57
CA ASP A 52 -3.33 -14.28 -10.72
C ASP A 52 -4.82 -14.47 -11.03
N THR A 53 -5.31 -15.70 -10.84
CA THR A 53 -6.73 -16.01 -10.99
C THR A 53 -7.55 -15.19 -9.98
N ALA A 54 -7.18 -15.20 -8.70
CA ALA A 54 -7.86 -14.43 -7.65
C ALA A 54 -7.77 -12.91 -7.87
N LEU A 55 -6.66 -12.41 -8.41
CA LEU A 55 -6.45 -10.98 -8.64
C LEU A 55 -7.16 -10.45 -9.89
N HIS A 56 -7.08 -11.19 -11.01
CA HIS A 56 -7.47 -10.67 -12.33
C HIS A 56 -8.81 -11.20 -12.85
N THR A 57 -9.35 -12.30 -12.31
CA THR A 57 -10.69 -12.78 -12.69
C THR A 57 -11.81 -11.84 -12.25
N PRO A 58 -11.79 -11.28 -11.03
CA PRO A 58 -12.85 -10.39 -10.58
C PRO A 58 -12.88 -9.08 -11.37
N LYS A 59 -14.06 -8.75 -11.90
CA LYS A 59 -14.28 -7.45 -12.57
C LYS A 59 -14.30 -6.29 -11.57
N THR A 60 -14.75 -6.54 -10.36
CA THR A 60 -14.94 -5.55 -9.28
C THR A 60 -14.42 -6.10 -7.97
N PHE A 61 -13.74 -5.30 -7.17
CA PHE A 61 -13.27 -5.66 -5.83
C PHE A 61 -14.34 -5.44 -4.77
N PHE A 62 -15.07 -4.32 -4.82
CA PHE A 62 -15.91 -3.88 -3.70
C PHE A 62 -17.42 -3.99 -3.97
N ILE A 63 -17.82 -4.57 -5.11
CA ILE A 63 -19.24 -4.84 -5.44
C ILE A 63 -19.56 -6.34 -5.33
N ASN A 64 -18.63 -7.21 -5.74
CA ASN A 64 -18.79 -8.67 -5.69
C ASN A 64 -17.70 -9.29 -4.81
N TYR A 65 -17.53 -8.75 -3.60
CA TYR A 65 -16.43 -9.06 -2.70
C TYR A 65 -16.37 -10.55 -2.39
N SER A 66 -17.52 -11.14 -2.06
CA SER A 66 -17.65 -12.55 -1.71
C SER A 66 -17.22 -13.49 -2.85
N LYS A 67 -17.51 -13.10 -4.10
CA LYS A 67 -17.13 -13.89 -5.28
C LYS A 67 -15.61 -13.90 -5.49
N THR A 68 -14.95 -12.76 -5.22
CA THR A 68 -13.48 -12.69 -5.26
C THR A 68 -12.86 -13.55 -4.15
N GLN A 69 -13.42 -13.50 -2.93
CA GLN A 69 -12.96 -14.28 -1.79
C GLN A 69 -13.04 -15.80 -2.00
N GLN A 70 -13.99 -16.30 -2.80
CA GLN A 70 -14.08 -17.73 -3.14
C GLN A 70 -12.81 -18.28 -3.79
N GLN A 71 -12.06 -17.44 -4.51
CA GLN A 71 -10.81 -17.82 -5.17
C GLN A 71 -9.58 -17.62 -4.27
N LEU A 72 -9.74 -16.90 -3.16
CA LEU A 72 -8.62 -16.45 -2.35
C LEU A 72 -7.93 -17.61 -1.61
N PHE A 73 -8.68 -18.62 -1.16
CA PHE A 73 -8.08 -19.77 -0.49
C PHE A 73 -7.04 -20.49 -1.37
N ALA A 74 -7.35 -20.69 -2.66
CA ALA A 74 -6.43 -21.32 -3.60
C ALA A 74 -5.16 -20.47 -3.81
N ALA A 75 -5.31 -19.14 -3.88
CA ALA A 75 -4.19 -18.20 -3.95
C ALA A 75 -3.30 -18.25 -2.70
N ILE A 76 -3.91 -18.24 -1.51
CA ILE A 76 -3.18 -18.33 -0.23
C ILE A 76 -2.42 -19.64 -0.12
N ARG A 77 -3.08 -20.78 -0.41
CA ARG A 77 -2.40 -22.08 -0.36
C ARG A 77 -1.24 -22.16 -1.34
N HIS A 78 -1.41 -21.63 -2.55
CA HIS A 78 -0.35 -21.56 -3.55
C HIS A 78 0.83 -20.70 -3.09
N SER A 79 0.55 -19.48 -2.62
CA SER A 79 1.56 -18.56 -2.10
C SER A 79 2.28 -19.15 -0.87
N PHE A 80 1.56 -19.74 0.07
CA PHE A 80 2.13 -20.38 1.25
C PHE A 80 3.06 -21.54 0.88
N GLN A 81 2.65 -22.43 -0.02
CA GLN A 81 3.49 -23.51 -0.54
C GLN A 81 4.77 -22.95 -1.18
N HIS A 82 4.62 -21.94 -2.04
CA HIS A 82 5.73 -21.31 -2.75
C HIS A 82 6.77 -20.73 -1.78
N HIS A 83 6.35 -19.94 -0.80
CA HIS A 83 7.27 -19.39 0.20
C HIS A 83 7.85 -20.46 1.12
N TYR A 84 7.05 -21.45 1.52
CA TYR A 84 7.54 -22.56 2.34
C TYR A 84 8.67 -23.33 1.65
N GLN A 85 8.59 -23.54 0.33
CA GLN A 85 9.59 -24.28 -0.43
C GLN A 85 10.80 -23.44 -0.84
N ASN A 86 10.59 -22.16 -1.13
CA ASN A 86 11.58 -21.35 -1.84
C ASN A 86 12.12 -20.16 -1.04
N ASN A 87 11.68 -19.95 0.20
CA ASN A 87 12.18 -18.90 1.08
C ASN A 87 12.85 -19.53 2.32
N PHE A 88 14.17 -19.38 2.42
CA PHE A 88 14.96 -20.00 3.48
C PHE A 88 14.47 -19.61 4.88
N LEU A 89 14.31 -18.31 5.13
CA LEU A 89 13.85 -17.83 6.43
C LEU A 89 12.46 -18.35 6.75
N TYR A 90 11.53 -18.18 5.81
CA TYR A 90 10.14 -18.51 6.06
C TYR A 90 9.94 -20.01 6.28
N HIS A 91 10.72 -20.84 5.59
CA HIS A 91 10.79 -22.28 5.86
C HIS A 91 11.15 -22.56 7.33
N ARG A 92 12.21 -21.92 7.85
CA ARG A 92 12.62 -22.07 9.26
C ARG A 92 11.56 -21.59 10.26
N VAL A 93 10.87 -20.49 9.93
CA VAL A 93 9.75 -20.00 10.73
C VAL A 93 8.64 -21.06 10.76
N CYS A 94 8.34 -21.68 9.63
CA CYS A 94 7.34 -22.75 9.54
C CYS A 94 7.74 -24.00 10.34
N GLU A 95 9.00 -24.45 10.24
CA GLU A 95 9.54 -25.56 11.03
C GLU A 95 9.41 -25.31 12.54
N THR A 96 9.79 -24.11 12.99
CA THR A 96 9.72 -23.71 14.41
C THR A 96 8.28 -23.72 14.93
N ASN A 97 7.32 -23.35 14.09
CA ASN A 97 5.90 -23.37 14.43
C ASN A 97 5.24 -24.74 14.20
N GLY A 98 5.95 -25.72 13.63
CA GLY A 98 5.40 -27.03 13.29
C GLY A 98 4.27 -26.98 12.25
N VAL A 99 4.29 -25.99 11.35
CA VAL A 99 3.26 -25.79 10.32
C VAL A 99 3.84 -26.03 8.94
N THR A 100 3.17 -26.87 8.16
CA THR A 100 3.51 -27.16 6.76
C THR A 100 2.31 -26.90 5.85
N PRO A 101 2.49 -26.80 4.52
CA PRO A 101 1.38 -26.62 3.59
C PRO A 101 0.28 -27.70 3.67
N GLU A 102 0.61 -28.91 4.11
CA GLU A 102 -0.34 -30.01 4.33
C GLU A 102 -1.33 -29.74 5.46
N ASN A 103 -1.01 -28.82 6.38
CA ASN A 103 -1.92 -28.39 7.45
C ASN A 103 -3.01 -27.43 6.95
N ILE A 104 -2.85 -26.84 5.76
CA ILE A 104 -3.74 -25.81 5.21
C ILE A 104 -4.71 -26.43 4.20
N LYS A 105 -5.83 -26.96 4.69
CA LYS A 105 -6.80 -27.74 3.88
C LYS A 105 -8.09 -26.97 3.57
N SER A 106 -8.38 -25.92 4.33
CA SER A 106 -9.58 -25.11 4.21
C SER A 106 -9.31 -23.64 4.55
N SER A 107 -10.27 -22.76 4.26
CA SER A 107 -10.18 -21.34 4.64
C SER A 107 -10.04 -21.12 6.16
N GLU A 108 -10.56 -22.03 6.99
CA GLU A 108 -10.41 -21.95 8.45
C GLU A 108 -8.99 -22.24 8.92
N ASP A 109 -8.20 -22.98 8.13
CA ASP A 109 -6.81 -23.31 8.44
C ASP A 109 -5.86 -22.16 8.15
N VAL A 110 -6.29 -21.16 7.37
CA VAL A 110 -5.45 -20.01 6.96
C VAL A 110 -4.85 -19.27 8.16
N LYS A 111 -5.57 -19.20 9.29
CA LYS A 111 -5.08 -18.60 10.54
C LYS A 111 -3.91 -19.35 11.19
N LYS A 112 -3.59 -20.57 10.74
CA LYS A 112 -2.44 -21.35 11.21
C LYS A 112 -1.14 -20.95 10.50
N ILE A 113 -1.23 -20.20 9.41
CA ILE A 113 -0.05 -19.74 8.66
C ILE A 113 0.78 -18.83 9.57
N PRO A 114 2.07 -19.13 9.81
CA PRO A 114 2.93 -18.31 10.65
C PRO A 114 3.07 -16.88 10.12
N LEU A 115 2.88 -15.89 10.99
CA LEU A 115 3.00 -14.48 10.64
C LEU A 115 4.42 -13.95 10.93
N LEU A 116 4.93 -13.11 10.05
CA LEU A 116 6.20 -12.41 10.18
C LEU A 116 5.99 -11.00 10.76
N PRO A 117 6.72 -10.61 11.81
CA PRO A 117 6.70 -9.23 12.29
C PRO A 117 7.22 -8.25 11.25
N ASP A 118 6.53 -7.12 11.04
CA ASP A 118 6.98 -6.04 10.15
C ASP A 118 8.40 -5.53 10.47
N ALA A 119 8.79 -5.59 11.75
CA ALA A 119 10.12 -5.24 12.24
C ALA A 119 11.24 -6.06 11.59
N PHE A 120 10.95 -7.24 11.06
CA PHE A 120 11.91 -8.09 10.37
C PHE A 120 12.56 -7.36 9.19
N PHE A 121 11.77 -6.62 8.41
CA PHE A 121 12.25 -5.87 7.24
C PHE A 121 13.12 -4.66 7.59
N LYS A 122 13.25 -4.33 8.88
CA LYS A 122 14.08 -3.24 9.44
C LYS A 122 15.38 -3.74 10.08
N ASN A 123 15.49 -5.04 10.32
CA ASN A 123 16.56 -5.67 11.09
C ASN A 123 17.56 -6.37 10.17
N TYR A 124 18.37 -5.58 9.48
CA TYR A 124 19.46 -6.07 8.62
C TYR A 124 20.83 -5.68 9.16
N PRO A 125 21.89 -6.47 8.91
CA PRO A 125 23.27 -6.07 9.17
C PRO A 125 23.72 -4.99 8.17
N ASP A 126 24.67 -4.14 8.58
CA ASP A 126 25.30 -3.17 7.68
C ASP A 126 26.37 -3.83 6.78
N GLY A 127 26.74 -3.14 5.71
CA GLY A 127 27.81 -3.56 4.79
C GLY A 127 27.51 -4.85 4.04
N GLY A 128 28.51 -5.71 3.84
CA GLY A 128 28.37 -6.96 3.08
C GLY A 128 27.29 -7.92 3.59
N GLY A 129 26.95 -7.85 4.88
CA GLY A 129 25.87 -8.65 5.46
C GLY A 129 24.49 -8.30 4.89
N PHE A 130 24.27 -7.06 4.42
CA PHE A 130 22.99 -6.61 3.89
C PHE A 130 22.55 -7.45 2.67
N LEU A 131 23.50 -7.82 1.81
CA LEU A 131 23.23 -8.64 0.63
C LEU A 131 22.84 -10.07 1.01
N HIS A 132 23.52 -10.63 2.03
CA HIS A 132 23.16 -11.94 2.57
C HIS A 132 21.75 -11.91 3.16
N TRP A 133 21.44 -10.90 3.97
CA TRP A 133 20.11 -10.70 4.51
C TRP A 133 19.04 -10.54 3.41
N LEU A 134 19.29 -9.74 2.36
CA LEU A 134 18.37 -9.62 1.23
C LEU A 134 18.08 -10.98 0.57
N LYS A 135 19.09 -11.84 0.43
CA LYS A 135 18.93 -13.20 -0.08
C LYS A 135 18.08 -14.06 0.86
N THR A 136 18.22 -13.89 2.17
CA THR A 136 17.45 -14.63 3.18
C THR A 136 15.96 -14.29 3.15
N ILE A 137 15.61 -13.05 2.85
CA ILE A 137 14.21 -12.59 2.83
C ILE A 137 13.52 -12.80 1.48
N PHE A 138 14.31 -12.90 0.40
CA PHE A 138 13.80 -13.12 -0.94
C PHE A 138 13.34 -14.56 -1.14
N THR A 139 12.23 -14.74 -1.86
CA THR A 139 11.72 -16.07 -2.23
C THR A 139 12.19 -16.42 -3.64
N GLY A 140 12.85 -17.57 -3.78
CA GLY A 140 13.45 -18.00 -5.04
C GLY A 140 14.83 -17.40 -5.29
N SER A 141 15.20 -17.28 -6.56
CA SER A 141 16.55 -16.85 -6.96
C SER A 141 16.63 -15.33 -7.07
N LEU A 142 17.35 -14.72 -6.13
CA LEU A 142 17.72 -13.32 -6.20
C LEU A 142 18.78 -13.11 -7.31
N PRO A 143 18.63 -12.12 -8.22
CA PRO A 143 19.60 -11.92 -9.31
C PRO A 143 20.98 -11.57 -8.76
N LYS A 144 22.02 -11.80 -9.57
CA LYS A 144 23.43 -11.51 -9.21
C LYS A 144 23.84 -10.13 -9.77
N PRO A 145 23.78 -9.06 -8.96
CA PRO A 145 24.27 -7.73 -9.36
C PRO A 145 25.80 -7.67 -9.42
N MET A 146 26.33 -6.67 -10.11
CA MET A 146 27.77 -6.36 -10.13
C MET A 146 28.00 -5.02 -9.43
N PHE A 147 28.78 -5.03 -8.36
CA PHE A 147 29.09 -3.83 -7.58
C PHE A 147 30.46 -3.25 -7.95
N ARG A 148 30.59 -1.93 -7.84
CA ARG A 148 31.85 -1.21 -8.09
C ARG A 148 32.85 -1.38 -6.95
N SER A 149 32.37 -1.78 -5.77
CA SER A 149 33.19 -1.98 -4.58
C SER A 149 32.79 -3.25 -3.83
N HIS A 150 33.67 -3.73 -2.94
CA HIS A 150 33.39 -4.87 -2.06
C HIS A 150 32.40 -4.54 -0.93
N ASN A 151 32.05 -3.26 -0.75
CA ASN A 151 31.12 -2.80 0.29
C ASN A 151 30.16 -1.74 -0.30
N PRO A 152 29.21 -2.15 -1.16
CA PRO A 152 28.32 -1.23 -1.85
C PRO A 152 27.41 -0.49 -0.87
N SER A 153 27.10 0.77 -1.19
CA SER A 153 26.08 1.54 -0.45
C SER A 153 24.68 0.96 -0.67
N TYR A 154 23.73 1.23 0.22
CA TYR A 154 22.33 0.83 0.01
C TYR A 154 21.75 1.33 -1.33
N ASP A 155 22.09 2.57 -1.72
CA ASP A 155 21.64 3.14 -2.99
C ASP A 155 22.25 2.42 -4.21
N GLU A 156 23.51 1.99 -4.13
CA GLU A 156 24.16 1.17 -5.17
C GLU A 156 23.53 -0.21 -5.27
N VAL A 157 23.22 -0.83 -4.12
CA VAL A 157 22.51 -2.11 -4.08
C VAL A 157 21.14 -1.99 -4.75
N ILE A 158 20.35 -0.99 -4.37
CA ILE A 158 19.04 -0.71 -4.97
C ILE A 158 19.18 -0.54 -6.49
N GLU A 159 20.14 0.26 -6.96
CA GLU A 159 20.30 0.55 -8.39
C GLU A 159 20.62 -0.70 -9.21
N GLU A 160 21.56 -1.54 -8.75
CA GLU A 160 21.96 -2.74 -9.47
C GLU A 160 20.86 -3.81 -9.49
N PHE A 161 20.10 -3.95 -8.40
CA PHE A 161 18.94 -4.83 -8.38
C PHE A 161 17.81 -4.34 -9.29
N ASN A 162 17.53 -3.03 -9.30
CA ASN A 162 16.54 -2.44 -10.19
C ASN A 162 16.87 -2.74 -11.67
N LYS A 163 18.15 -2.62 -12.08
CA LYS A 163 18.61 -2.95 -13.45
C LYS A 163 18.37 -4.40 -13.84
N LYS A 164 18.25 -5.30 -12.85
CA LYS A 164 18.01 -6.74 -13.02
C LYS A 164 16.55 -7.13 -12.82
N GLY A 165 15.62 -6.17 -12.76
CA GLY A 165 14.18 -6.45 -12.63
C GLY A 165 13.72 -6.76 -11.20
N THR A 166 14.52 -6.42 -10.19
CA THR A 166 14.13 -6.50 -8.77
C THR A 166 14.10 -5.11 -8.17
N SER A 167 12.92 -4.55 -8.00
CA SER A 167 12.69 -3.28 -7.33
C SER A 167 12.86 -3.42 -5.82
N ILE A 168 14.00 -2.98 -5.28
CA ILE A 168 14.18 -2.87 -3.84
C ILE A 168 13.54 -1.57 -3.39
N MET A 169 12.38 -1.68 -2.75
CA MET A 169 11.66 -0.53 -2.20
C MET A 169 12.00 -0.34 -0.74
N PHE A 170 11.92 0.91 -0.27
CA PHE A 170 12.15 1.21 1.13
C PHE A 170 11.16 2.19 1.74
N THR A 171 11.08 2.21 3.06
CA THR A 171 10.33 3.21 3.84
C THR A 171 11.22 3.82 4.91
N SER A 172 11.00 5.08 5.25
CA SER A 172 11.82 5.81 6.23
C SER A 172 11.75 5.28 7.66
N GLY A 173 10.83 4.36 8.01
CA GLY A 173 10.73 3.76 9.36
C GLY A 173 10.46 4.76 10.50
N THR A 174 9.96 4.28 11.64
CA THR A 174 9.69 5.11 12.83
C THR A 174 10.89 5.23 13.77
N GLY A 175 11.74 4.20 13.83
CA GLY A 175 12.89 4.09 14.73
C GLY A 175 14.26 4.28 14.07
N GLY A 176 14.38 5.18 13.08
CA GLY A 176 15.66 5.51 12.44
C GLY A 176 16.12 4.57 11.31
N ARG A 177 15.80 3.27 11.35
CA ARG A 177 16.15 2.32 10.28
C ARG A 177 15.10 2.25 9.17
N PHE A 178 15.56 2.04 7.93
CA PHE A 178 14.67 1.81 6.78
C PHE A 178 14.02 0.42 6.89
N SER A 179 12.88 0.23 6.24
CA SER A 179 12.38 -1.12 5.93
C SER A 179 12.67 -1.40 4.46
N PHE A 180 13.30 -2.52 4.11
CA PHE A 180 13.60 -2.87 2.71
C PHE A 180 12.76 -4.06 2.26
N ILE A 181 12.10 -3.93 1.10
CA ILE A 181 11.25 -4.96 0.49
C ILE A 181 11.67 -5.20 -0.95
N PRO A 182 12.21 -6.39 -1.28
CA PRO A 182 12.58 -6.72 -2.64
C PRO A 182 11.36 -7.23 -3.41
N ARG A 183 10.97 -6.49 -4.46
CA ARG A 183 9.87 -6.85 -5.36
C ARG A 183 10.41 -7.22 -6.73
N ASP A 184 10.15 -8.42 -7.21
CA ASP A 184 10.31 -8.70 -8.64
C ASP A 184 9.23 -7.97 -9.47
N THR A 185 9.39 -7.95 -10.80
CA THR A 185 8.45 -7.31 -11.71
C THR A 185 7.02 -7.81 -11.54
N ARG A 186 6.84 -9.12 -11.28
CA ARG A 186 5.50 -9.72 -11.15
C ARG A 186 4.80 -9.26 -9.86
N SER A 187 5.50 -9.33 -8.74
CA SER A 187 5.02 -8.82 -7.45
C SER A 187 4.70 -7.34 -7.55
N TRP A 188 5.55 -6.55 -8.22
CA TRP A 188 5.28 -5.12 -8.40
C TRP A 188 4.05 -4.85 -9.28
N ASN A 189 3.89 -5.58 -10.39
CA ASN A 189 2.71 -5.44 -11.25
C ASN A 189 1.41 -5.81 -10.50
N ARG A 190 1.43 -6.84 -9.66
CA ARG A 190 0.28 -7.20 -8.81
C ARG A 190 -0.07 -6.09 -7.81
N VAL A 191 0.95 -5.46 -7.19
CA VAL A 191 0.75 -4.31 -6.30
C VAL A 191 0.06 -3.15 -7.05
N LYS A 192 0.61 -2.78 -8.21
CA LYS A 192 0.04 -1.71 -9.04
C LYS A 192 -1.39 -2.04 -9.47
N TYR A 193 -1.66 -3.27 -9.90
CA TYR A 193 -3.00 -3.71 -10.28
C TYR A 193 -4.00 -3.57 -9.12
N SER A 194 -3.67 -4.08 -7.93
CA SER A 194 -4.52 -3.99 -6.74
C SER A 194 -4.79 -2.52 -6.34
N ALA A 195 -3.76 -1.68 -6.37
CA ALA A 195 -3.87 -0.25 -6.07
C ALA A 195 -4.72 0.51 -7.09
N MET A 196 -4.53 0.25 -8.39
CA MET A 196 -5.34 0.84 -9.45
C MET A 196 -6.81 0.43 -9.34
N LYS A 197 -7.10 -0.85 -9.05
CA LYS A 197 -8.48 -1.32 -8.78
C LYS A 197 -9.12 -0.55 -7.63
N SER A 198 -8.35 -0.28 -6.57
CA SER A 198 -8.82 0.48 -5.42
C SER A 198 -9.16 1.93 -5.80
N VAL A 199 -8.27 2.61 -6.52
CA VAL A 199 -8.53 3.99 -7.02
C VAL A 199 -9.75 4.04 -7.94
N ILE A 200 -9.84 3.13 -8.91
CA ILE A 200 -10.92 3.14 -9.92
C ILE A 200 -12.30 2.91 -9.30
N GLU A 201 -12.42 2.08 -8.25
CA GLU A 201 -13.72 1.71 -7.67
C GLU A 201 -14.14 2.56 -6.45
N LEU A 202 -13.18 3.17 -5.76
CA LEU A 202 -13.45 3.93 -4.53
C LEU A 202 -13.43 5.45 -4.74
N MET A 203 -12.75 5.94 -5.78
CA MET A 203 -12.76 7.36 -6.16
C MET A 203 -13.64 7.60 -7.38
N ASP A 204 -14.05 8.84 -7.59
CA ASP A 204 -14.70 9.29 -8.84
C ASP A 204 -13.63 9.40 -9.94
N TYR A 205 -13.17 8.26 -10.45
CA TYR A 205 -12.05 8.16 -11.39
C TYR A 205 -12.44 8.59 -12.82
N ASN A 206 -11.64 9.51 -13.40
CA ASN A 206 -11.69 9.86 -14.82
C ASN A 206 -10.26 9.97 -15.38
N PRO A 207 -9.91 9.22 -16.44
CA PRO A 207 -8.56 9.23 -17.02
C PRO A 207 -8.12 10.59 -17.57
N ASN A 208 -9.06 11.50 -17.85
CA ASN A 208 -8.78 12.84 -18.39
C ASN A 208 -8.52 13.90 -17.32
N ASP A 209 -8.60 13.54 -16.04
CA ASP A 209 -8.36 14.49 -14.95
C ASP A 209 -6.91 14.98 -14.95
N GLN A 210 -6.74 16.20 -14.43
CA GLN A 210 -5.42 16.68 -14.05
C GLN A 210 -4.99 15.97 -12.76
N VAL A 211 -3.69 15.78 -12.59
CA VAL A 211 -3.14 15.17 -11.37
C VAL A 211 -2.01 16.04 -10.84
N ILE A 212 -2.07 16.37 -9.56
CA ILE A 212 -0.95 17.00 -8.84
C ILE A 212 -0.38 15.99 -7.86
N LEU A 213 0.85 15.56 -8.09
CA LEU A 213 1.60 14.69 -7.19
C LEU A 213 2.42 15.54 -6.22
N LEU A 214 2.00 15.62 -4.96
CA LEU A 214 2.70 16.27 -3.84
C LEU A 214 3.81 15.37 -3.28
N ILE A 215 4.60 14.78 -4.17
CA ILE A 215 5.72 13.90 -3.86
C ILE A 215 6.88 14.22 -4.81
N PRO A 216 8.09 13.73 -4.53
CA PRO A 216 9.14 13.67 -5.54
C PRO A 216 8.70 12.80 -6.73
N ASP A 217 9.25 13.04 -7.91
CA ASP A 217 8.93 12.27 -9.11
C ASP A 217 9.01 10.75 -8.82
N PRO A 218 7.87 10.03 -8.87
CA PRO A 218 7.81 8.63 -8.49
C PRO A 218 8.65 7.72 -9.41
N ARG A 219 9.01 8.20 -10.61
CA ARG A 219 9.87 7.48 -11.57
C ARG A 219 11.34 7.51 -11.18
N GLN A 220 11.72 8.35 -10.22
CA GLN A 220 13.11 8.57 -9.81
C GLN A 220 13.41 8.03 -8.39
N THR A 221 12.42 7.49 -7.67
CA THR A 221 12.57 7.08 -6.27
C THR A 221 12.13 5.64 -6.01
N ASN A 222 12.76 5.03 -5.01
CA ASN A 222 12.44 3.70 -4.47
C ASN A 222 11.68 3.79 -3.13
N LEU A 223 11.26 4.99 -2.71
CA LEU A 223 10.39 5.16 -1.55
C LEU A 223 9.02 4.55 -1.85
N THR A 224 8.63 3.51 -1.11
CA THR A 224 7.43 2.70 -1.39
C THR A 224 6.19 3.56 -1.65
N ILE A 225 5.86 4.48 -0.75
CA ILE A 225 4.65 5.31 -0.90
C ILE A 225 4.74 6.25 -2.11
N ALA A 226 5.92 6.81 -2.39
CA ALA A 226 6.12 7.65 -3.56
C ALA A 226 6.01 6.81 -4.84
N SER A 227 6.64 5.64 -4.88
CA SER A 227 6.54 4.70 -6.00
C SER A 227 5.10 4.22 -6.23
N LEU A 228 4.29 4.04 -5.17
CA LEU A 228 2.87 3.69 -5.27
C LEU A 228 2.04 4.81 -5.92
N PHE A 229 2.26 6.07 -5.56
CA PHE A 229 1.64 7.20 -6.28
C PHE A 229 2.06 7.26 -7.77
N GLY A 230 3.13 6.55 -8.15
CA GLY A 230 3.52 6.33 -9.53
C GLY A 230 2.46 5.64 -10.40
N ILE A 231 1.47 4.93 -9.81
CA ILE A 231 0.33 4.39 -10.57
C ILE A 231 -0.46 5.47 -11.31
N ALA A 232 -0.31 6.75 -10.93
CA ALA A 232 -0.88 7.87 -11.69
C ALA A 232 -0.43 7.84 -13.16
N TYR A 233 0.82 7.46 -13.45
CA TYR A 233 1.32 7.33 -14.83
C TYR A 233 0.72 6.11 -15.58
N ASP A 234 0.19 5.12 -14.86
CA ASP A 234 -0.55 4.01 -15.45
C ASP A 234 -2.04 4.38 -15.66
N LEU A 235 -2.61 5.23 -14.79
CA LEU A 235 -4.03 5.59 -14.77
C LEU A 235 -4.38 6.79 -15.67
N TYR A 236 -3.58 7.84 -15.68
CA TYR A 236 -3.92 9.10 -16.35
C TYR A 236 -3.05 9.30 -17.61
N ASP A 237 -3.38 10.32 -18.41
CA ASP A 237 -2.47 10.79 -19.46
C ASP A 237 -1.22 11.46 -18.82
N PRO A 238 0.02 11.04 -19.15
CA PRO A 238 1.23 11.65 -18.59
C PRO A 238 1.33 13.18 -18.77
N SER A 239 0.70 13.76 -19.79
CA SER A 239 0.66 15.21 -20.02
C SER A 239 -0.23 15.97 -19.03
N ASN A 240 -1.12 15.26 -18.31
CA ASN A 240 -1.98 15.80 -17.27
C ASN A 240 -1.36 15.71 -15.86
N ILE A 241 -0.17 15.12 -15.72
CA ILE A 241 0.46 14.86 -14.43
C ILE A 241 1.52 15.93 -14.11
N HIS A 242 1.32 16.62 -12.99
CA HIS A 242 2.18 17.67 -12.48
C HIS A 242 2.84 17.20 -11.18
N VAL A 243 4.17 17.16 -11.14
CA VAL A 243 4.92 16.75 -9.94
C VAL A 243 5.40 17.98 -9.17
N ALA A 244 5.14 18.03 -7.86
CA ALA A 244 5.49 19.17 -7.03
C ALA A 244 7.01 19.36 -6.88
N LEU A 245 7.78 18.26 -6.83
CA LEU A 245 9.24 18.26 -6.77
C LEU A 245 9.87 17.32 -7.80
N ASP A 246 10.69 17.89 -8.69
CA ASP A 246 11.55 17.12 -9.59
C ASP A 246 12.93 16.91 -8.95
N MET A 247 13.01 16.00 -7.98
CA MET A 247 14.28 15.58 -7.37
C MET A 247 14.25 14.12 -6.94
N LYS A 248 15.40 13.45 -7.04
CA LYS A 248 15.60 12.09 -6.54
C LYS A 248 15.80 12.09 -5.02
N ILE A 249 14.91 11.43 -4.28
CA ILE A 249 15.11 11.13 -2.85
C ILE A 249 15.78 9.75 -2.69
N THR A 250 17.01 9.74 -2.18
CA THR A 250 17.81 8.55 -1.90
C THR A 250 17.82 8.17 -0.41
N THR A 251 18.32 6.98 -0.07
CA THR A 251 18.49 6.60 1.34
C THR A 251 19.49 7.52 2.05
N GLN A 252 20.57 7.92 1.36
CA GLN A 252 21.53 8.89 1.86
C GLN A 252 20.89 10.25 2.17
N PHE A 253 20.01 10.74 1.28
CA PHE A 253 19.30 12.01 1.47
C PHE A 253 18.48 12.02 2.77
N LEU A 254 17.75 10.93 3.04
CA LEU A 254 16.92 10.82 4.24
C LEU A 254 17.75 10.70 5.53
N ARG A 255 18.88 9.98 5.49
CA ARG A 255 19.82 9.91 6.62
C ARG A 255 20.40 11.29 6.96
N MET A 256 20.77 12.07 5.94
CA MET A 256 21.26 13.44 6.12
C MET A 256 20.23 14.37 6.78
N GLN A 257 18.93 14.14 6.58
CA GLN A 257 17.87 14.92 7.26
C GLN A 257 17.66 14.52 8.72
N ARG A 258 18.14 13.35 9.15
CA ARG A 258 17.93 12.80 10.50
C ARG A 258 19.07 13.09 11.49
N ASP A 259 20.11 13.82 11.08
CA ASP A 259 21.30 14.13 11.90
C ASP A 259 22.04 12.87 12.44
N GLU A 260 21.88 11.71 11.83
CA GLU A 260 22.52 10.44 12.24
C GLU A 260 23.95 10.32 11.67
N THR A 261 24.94 10.08 12.56
CA THR A 261 26.40 9.93 12.30
C THR A 261 26.88 10.27 10.89
N ILE A 262 27.06 11.57 10.67
CA ILE A 262 27.39 12.16 9.38
C ILE A 262 28.92 12.35 9.27
N GLY A 263 29.53 11.83 8.20
CA GLY A 263 30.93 12.10 7.86
C GLY A 263 31.16 13.59 7.52
N ILE A 264 32.41 14.08 7.55
CA ILE A 264 32.71 15.51 7.36
C ILE A 264 32.17 16.05 6.02
N SER A 265 32.32 15.28 4.93
CA SER A 265 31.81 15.64 3.60
C SER A 265 30.28 15.68 3.54
N GLU A 266 29.60 14.83 4.30
CA GLU A 266 28.15 14.77 4.36
C GLU A 266 27.59 15.90 5.26
N LYS A 267 28.31 16.35 6.30
CA LYS A 267 27.89 17.50 7.12
C LYS A 267 27.85 18.80 6.32
N ILE A 268 28.82 18.97 5.42
CA ILE A 268 28.87 20.11 4.50
C ILE A 268 27.66 20.06 3.56
N LYS A 269 27.34 18.89 2.99
CA LYS A 269 26.17 18.68 2.13
C LYS A 269 24.85 18.91 2.88
N ALA A 270 24.71 18.40 4.11
CA ALA A 270 23.52 18.60 4.94
C ALA A 270 23.29 20.09 5.26
N LYS A 271 24.36 20.83 5.59
CA LYS A 271 24.28 22.29 5.84
C LYS A 271 23.95 23.11 4.59
N ALA A 272 24.41 22.68 3.41
CA ALA A 272 24.00 23.29 2.15
C ALA A 272 22.53 22.98 1.86
N LEU A 273 22.10 21.73 2.08
CA LEU A 273 20.73 21.28 1.85
C LEU A 273 19.72 21.97 2.77
N SER A 274 20.05 22.17 4.06
CA SER A 274 19.17 22.86 5.01
C SER A 274 18.89 24.32 4.64
N LYS A 275 19.81 24.98 3.91
CA LYS A 275 19.60 26.32 3.37
C LYS A 275 18.81 26.34 2.06
N ILE A 276 19.00 25.32 1.21
CA ILE A 276 18.35 25.22 -0.10
C ILE A 276 16.91 24.71 0.03
N SER A 277 16.67 23.80 0.97
CA SER A 277 15.38 23.12 1.15
C SER A 277 14.21 24.10 1.34
N PRO A 278 14.29 25.15 2.20
CA PRO A 278 13.18 26.11 2.33
C PRO A 278 12.86 26.87 1.04
N LEU A 279 13.87 27.18 0.21
CA LEU A 279 13.67 27.86 -1.07
C LEU A 279 13.00 26.94 -2.09
N VAL A 280 13.46 25.69 -2.17
CA VAL A 280 12.87 24.65 -3.03
C VAL A 280 11.43 24.36 -2.62
N GLN A 281 11.18 24.23 -1.31
CA GLN A 281 9.84 24.05 -0.76
C GLN A 281 8.94 25.24 -1.10
N ARG A 282 9.39 26.48 -0.88
CA ARG A 282 8.62 27.68 -1.22
C ARG A 282 8.31 27.76 -2.71
N SER A 283 9.28 27.48 -3.58
CA SER A 283 9.08 27.47 -5.02
C SER A 283 8.09 26.39 -5.45
N SER A 284 8.15 25.20 -4.84
CA SER A 284 7.18 24.12 -5.03
C SER A 284 5.78 24.53 -4.60
N ASP A 285 5.62 25.13 -3.41
CA ASP A 285 4.33 25.62 -2.92
C ASP A 285 3.71 26.60 -3.90
N LEU A 286 4.48 27.61 -4.34
CA LEU A 286 3.99 28.64 -5.26
C LEU A 286 3.58 28.06 -6.62
N ARG A 287 4.30 27.05 -7.13
CA ARG A 287 3.91 26.35 -8.36
C ARG A 287 2.58 25.61 -8.19
N VAL A 288 2.39 24.91 -7.08
CA VAL A 288 1.14 24.18 -6.81
C VAL A 288 -0.03 25.15 -6.65
N ILE A 289 0.15 26.26 -5.93
CA ILE A 289 -0.87 27.32 -5.81
C ILE A 289 -1.24 27.87 -7.19
N HIS A 290 -0.26 28.11 -8.06
CA HIS A 290 -0.53 28.55 -9.42
C HIS A 290 -1.33 27.52 -10.24
N LEU A 291 -1.04 26.23 -10.09
CA LEU A 291 -1.83 25.16 -10.74
C LEU A 291 -3.27 25.14 -10.22
N PHE A 292 -3.49 25.33 -8.91
CA PHE A 292 -4.82 25.45 -8.35
C PHE A 292 -5.61 26.62 -8.96
N GLU A 293 -5.00 27.80 -9.04
CA GLU A 293 -5.59 28.99 -9.68
C GLU A 293 -5.89 28.74 -11.17
N GLN A 294 -5.00 28.06 -11.89
CA GLN A 294 -5.20 27.72 -13.31
C GLN A 294 -6.33 26.71 -13.54
N PHE A 295 -6.45 25.69 -12.69
CA PHE A 295 -7.49 24.67 -12.81
C PHE A 295 -8.87 25.19 -12.42
N GLU A 296 -8.95 26.09 -11.44
CA GLU A 296 -10.18 26.85 -11.16
C GLU A 296 -10.60 27.67 -12.39
N GLN A 297 -9.70 28.48 -12.95
CA GLN A 297 -10.01 29.32 -14.12
C GLN A 297 -10.42 28.54 -15.36
N SER A 298 -9.82 27.36 -15.57
CA SER A 298 -10.13 26.49 -16.72
C SER A 298 -11.27 25.50 -16.47
N GLY A 299 -11.82 25.46 -15.25
CA GLY A 299 -12.86 24.50 -14.86
C GLY A 299 -12.40 23.04 -14.93
N LYS A 300 -11.09 22.79 -14.84
CA LYS A 300 -10.53 21.43 -14.92
C LYS A 300 -10.59 20.75 -13.56
N ARG A 301 -11.10 19.52 -13.57
CA ARG A 301 -11.03 18.61 -12.42
C ARG A 301 -9.59 18.18 -12.14
N VAL A 302 -9.18 18.21 -10.87
CA VAL A 302 -7.83 17.80 -10.44
C VAL A 302 -7.87 16.77 -9.31
N ASN A 303 -7.03 15.75 -9.40
CA ASN A 303 -6.74 14.81 -8.31
C ASN A 303 -5.42 15.23 -7.65
N ILE A 304 -5.48 15.63 -6.38
CA ILE A 304 -4.30 16.06 -5.61
C ILE A 304 -3.88 14.90 -4.72
N ALA A 305 -2.68 14.36 -4.95
CA ALA A 305 -2.24 13.12 -4.29
C ALA A 305 -0.86 13.27 -3.64
N GLY A 306 -0.73 12.84 -2.38
CA GLY A 306 0.54 12.87 -1.66
C GLY A 306 0.37 12.99 -0.15
N PRO A 307 1.44 13.30 0.60
CA PRO A 307 1.36 13.38 2.05
C PRO A 307 0.54 14.58 2.54
N PRO A 308 -0.29 14.42 3.59
CA PRO A 308 -1.17 15.46 4.10
C PRO A 308 -0.39 16.68 4.64
N PHE A 309 0.76 16.47 5.29
CA PHE A 309 1.59 17.55 5.82
C PHE A 309 2.05 18.55 4.75
N TRP A 310 2.26 18.08 3.52
CA TRP A 310 2.72 18.93 2.43
C TRP A 310 1.56 19.79 1.92
N LEU A 311 0.40 19.18 1.68
CA LEU A 311 -0.81 19.92 1.34
C LEU A 311 -1.15 20.93 2.44
N ASP A 312 -1.08 20.53 3.72
CA ASP A 312 -1.32 21.41 4.87
C ASP A 312 -0.42 22.65 4.86
N ARG A 313 0.87 22.49 4.56
CA ARG A 313 1.82 23.61 4.41
C ARG A 313 1.42 24.57 3.29
N ILE A 314 0.96 24.06 2.16
CA ILE A 314 0.50 24.87 1.02
C ILE A 314 -0.77 25.63 1.41
N LEU A 315 -1.72 24.95 2.07
CA LEU A 315 -2.95 25.56 2.55
C LEU A 315 -2.67 26.65 3.61
N GLU A 316 -1.74 26.42 4.54
CA GLU A 316 -1.29 27.44 5.50
C GLU A 316 -0.74 28.70 4.79
N ARG A 317 0.02 28.51 3.71
CA ARG A 317 0.52 29.63 2.92
C ARG A 317 -0.62 30.40 2.27
N MET A 318 -1.54 29.69 1.60
CA MET A 318 -2.71 30.32 0.97
C MET A 318 -3.54 31.10 1.99
N LYS A 319 -3.80 30.51 3.17
CA LYS A 319 -4.53 31.17 4.26
C LYS A 319 -3.85 32.45 4.74
N LYS A 320 -2.52 32.43 4.94
CA LYS A 320 -1.73 33.62 5.33
C LYS A 320 -1.72 34.71 4.26
N GLU A 321 -1.79 34.31 2.99
CA GLU A 321 -1.83 35.22 1.85
C GLU A 321 -3.27 35.66 1.49
N GLY A 322 -4.29 35.20 2.23
CA GLY A 322 -5.70 35.50 1.96
C GLY A 322 -6.21 34.92 0.64
N LYS A 323 -5.58 33.85 0.14
CA LYS A 323 -5.92 33.18 -1.12
C LYS A 323 -6.82 31.98 -0.90
N THR A 324 -7.82 31.83 -1.76
CA THR A 324 -8.69 30.65 -1.84
C THR A 324 -9.00 30.36 -3.30
N VAL A 325 -9.28 29.10 -3.62
CA VAL A 325 -9.81 28.67 -4.92
C VAL A 325 -11.05 27.78 -4.70
N ARG A 326 -11.82 27.51 -5.75
CA ARG A 326 -12.98 26.62 -5.75
C ARG A 326 -12.80 25.52 -6.79
N LEU A 327 -12.63 24.31 -6.29
CA LEU A 327 -12.41 23.09 -7.06
C LEU A 327 -13.44 22.01 -6.67
N PRO A 328 -14.76 22.28 -6.78
CA PRO A 328 -15.80 21.43 -6.18
C PRO A 328 -15.84 20.01 -6.75
N ASP A 329 -15.42 19.84 -8.00
CA ASP A 329 -15.34 18.54 -8.67
C ASP A 329 -13.98 17.86 -8.48
N SER A 330 -13.04 18.43 -7.74
CA SER A 330 -11.71 17.84 -7.52
C SER A 330 -11.68 16.85 -6.36
N GLN A 331 -10.61 16.08 -6.22
CA GLN A 331 -10.45 15.08 -5.15
C GLN A 331 -9.07 15.15 -4.51
N ILE A 332 -9.00 14.75 -3.24
CA ILE A 332 -7.74 14.57 -2.51
C ILE A 332 -7.51 13.07 -2.27
N LEU A 333 -6.27 12.60 -2.48
CA LEU A 333 -5.81 11.29 -2.03
C LEU A 333 -4.55 11.43 -1.18
N THR A 334 -4.68 11.33 0.14
CA THR A 334 -3.54 11.36 1.04
C THR A 334 -2.99 9.98 1.35
N GLY A 335 -1.68 9.89 1.57
CA GLY A 335 -1.03 8.64 1.95
C GLY A 335 0.37 8.86 2.51
N GLY A 336 0.66 8.25 3.66
CA GLY A 336 1.92 8.44 4.39
C GLY A 336 2.09 9.88 4.90
N GLY A 337 2.81 10.07 6.02
CA GLY A 337 3.47 11.37 6.24
C GLY A 337 3.18 12.17 7.50
N TRP A 338 2.59 11.63 8.55
CA TRP A 338 2.70 12.32 9.85
C TRP A 338 3.92 11.88 10.67
N LYS A 339 4.59 10.77 10.33
CA LYS A 339 5.68 10.19 11.14
C LYS A 339 6.81 11.15 11.56
N ALA A 340 7.17 12.14 10.74
CA ALA A 340 8.19 13.14 11.07
C ALA A 340 7.64 14.44 11.68
N GLU A 341 6.33 14.67 11.54
CA GLU A 341 5.63 15.90 11.97
C GLU A 341 4.36 15.57 12.78
N GLU A 342 4.34 14.44 13.51
CA GLU A 342 3.13 13.91 14.17
C GLU A 342 2.62 14.90 15.22
N SER A 343 3.53 15.64 15.86
CA SER A 343 3.20 16.72 16.80
C SER A 343 2.49 17.92 16.17
N LYS A 344 2.53 18.04 14.84
CA LYS A 344 1.83 19.08 14.07
C LYS A 344 0.62 18.52 13.32
N ARG A 345 0.31 17.24 13.50
CA ARG A 345 -0.81 16.58 12.84
C ARG A 345 -2.12 17.21 13.33
N LEU A 346 -2.84 17.80 12.39
CA LEU A 346 -4.24 18.15 12.61
C LEU A 346 -5.07 16.87 12.72
N PRO A 347 -6.12 16.85 13.56
CA PRO A 347 -7.18 15.87 13.44
C PRO A 347 -7.68 15.81 11.99
N GLU A 348 -7.98 14.61 11.50
CA GLU A 348 -8.33 14.41 10.08
C GLU A 348 -9.53 15.26 9.66
N GLU A 349 -10.53 15.42 10.54
CA GLU A 349 -11.68 16.30 10.33
C GLU A 349 -11.27 17.77 10.16
N ALA A 350 -10.43 18.31 11.04
CA ALA A 350 -9.95 19.69 10.93
C ALA A 350 -9.13 19.91 9.64
N PHE A 351 -8.40 18.90 9.19
CA PHE A 351 -7.69 18.96 7.91
C PHE A 351 -8.66 18.98 6.72
N ARG A 352 -9.72 18.16 6.75
CA ARG A 352 -10.79 18.16 5.73
C ARG A 352 -11.54 19.49 5.68
N GLU A 353 -11.90 20.06 6.82
CA GLU A 353 -12.52 21.39 6.91
C GLU A 353 -11.64 22.47 6.29
N LYS A 354 -10.33 22.43 6.54
CA LYS A 354 -9.37 23.39 5.97
C LYS A 354 -9.23 23.22 4.45
N VAL A 355 -9.24 21.99 3.94
CA VAL A 355 -9.26 21.71 2.50
C VAL A 355 -10.52 22.29 1.86
N GLU A 356 -11.69 22.09 2.47
CA GLU A 356 -12.96 22.63 2.00
C GLU A 356 -12.99 24.17 2.04
N GLU A 357 -12.53 24.78 3.14
CA GLU A 357 -12.45 26.24 3.32
C GLU A 357 -11.66 26.89 2.18
N ILE A 358 -10.45 26.36 1.91
CA ILE A 358 -9.44 27.02 1.07
C ILE A 358 -9.52 26.59 -0.41
N LEU A 359 -9.83 25.32 -0.69
CA LEU A 359 -9.88 24.78 -2.05
C LEU A 359 -11.31 24.54 -2.55
N GLY A 360 -12.33 24.60 -1.68
CA GLY A 360 -13.72 24.31 -2.04
C GLY A 360 -13.96 22.85 -2.44
N ILE A 361 -13.08 21.93 -2.06
CA ILE A 361 -13.24 20.49 -2.31
C ILE A 361 -14.12 19.91 -1.18
N PRO A 362 -15.26 19.27 -1.48
CA PRO A 362 -16.13 18.67 -0.47
C PRO A 362 -15.41 17.60 0.35
N GLN A 363 -15.76 17.45 1.62
CA GLN A 363 -15.09 16.50 2.52
C GLN A 363 -15.26 15.05 2.06
N GLU A 364 -16.37 14.70 1.43
CA GLU A 364 -16.63 13.35 0.90
C GLU A 364 -15.69 12.96 -0.24
N ARG A 365 -15.01 13.95 -0.86
CA ARG A 365 -14.01 13.78 -1.92
C ARG A 365 -12.58 13.77 -1.38
N TYR A 366 -12.44 13.70 -0.06
CA TYR A 366 -11.18 13.44 0.62
C TYR A 366 -11.03 11.94 0.87
N HIS A 367 -10.00 11.36 0.26
CA HIS A 367 -9.61 9.99 0.45
C HIS A 367 -8.25 9.90 1.16
N ASP A 368 -8.11 8.95 2.08
CA ASP A 368 -6.84 8.58 2.70
C ASP A 368 -6.53 7.11 2.38
N VAL A 369 -5.24 6.79 2.24
CA VAL A 369 -4.78 5.44 1.99
C VAL A 369 -3.95 4.90 3.16
N TYR A 370 -4.42 3.79 3.74
CA TYR A 370 -3.60 2.96 4.60
C TYR A 370 -2.81 1.96 3.75
N ALA A 371 -1.49 2.04 3.85
CA ALA A 371 -0.56 1.21 3.11
C ALA A 371 0.74 1.06 3.89
N MET A 372 1.44 -0.04 3.63
CA MET A 372 2.78 -0.30 4.17
C MET A 372 3.63 -1.03 3.13
N SER A 373 4.95 -1.01 3.32
CA SER A 373 5.89 -1.61 2.37
C SER A 373 5.73 -3.11 2.24
N GLU A 374 5.22 -3.78 3.26
CA GLU A 374 5.09 -5.23 3.36
C GLU A 374 3.76 -5.74 2.77
N CYS A 375 2.81 -4.85 2.47
CA CYS A 375 1.53 -5.20 1.87
C CYS A 375 1.51 -4.85 0.38
N SER A 376 0.96 -5.74 -0.44
CA SER A 376 0.80 -5.54 -1.89
C SER A 376 -0.59 -5.03 -2.28
N SER A 377 -1.35 -4.56 -1.30
CA SER A 377 -2.63 -3.90 -1.51
C SER A 377 -2.69 -2.61 -0.70
N VAL A 378 -3.52 -1.68 -1.14
CA VAL A 378 -3.73 -0.39 -0.48
C VAL A 378 -5.18 -0.28 -0.03
N PHE A 379 -5.41 0.27 1.16
CA PHE A 379 -6.72 0.29 1.79
C PHE A 379 -7.20 1.73 1.72
N LEU A 380 -7.94 2.04 0.66
CA LEU A 380 -8.36 3.39 0.35
C LEU A 380 -9.68 3.72 1.05
N SER A 381 -9.79 4.93 1.59
CA SER A 381 -10.99 5.35 2.30
C SER A 381 -12.14 5.66 1.36
N CYS A 382 -13.36 5.31 1.74
CA CYS A 382 -14.56 5.81 1.07
C CYS A 382 -14.87 7.26 1.47
N GLU A 383 -15.94 7.80 0.92
CA GLU A 383 -16.60 9.06 1.26
C GLU A 383 -16.99 9.19 2.74
N GLY A 384 -17.10 8.06 3.45
CA GLY A 384 -17.28 8.00 4.90
C GLY A 384 -15.98 7.85 5.70
N HIS A 385 -14.82 7.91 5.03
CA HIS A 385 -13.46 7.81 5.58
C HIS A 385 -13.04 6.44 6.15
N TYR A 386 -13.91 5.42 6.04
CA TYR A 386 -13.57 4.03 6.33
C TYR A 386 -12.70 3.42 5.24
N LYS A 387 -11.64 2.73 5.61
CA LYS A 387 -10.62 2.23 4.67
C LYS A 387 -10.97 0.82 4.21
N HIS A 388 -11.39 0.69 2.95
CA HIS A 388 -11.85 -0.59 2.40
C HIS A 388 -10.69 -1.55 2.21
N ILE A 389 -10.86 -2.78 2.72
CA ILE A 389 -9.87 -3.84 2.60
C ILE A 389 -10.10 -4.55 1.27
N PRO A 390 -9.11 -4.64 0.37
CA PRO A 390 -9.29 -5.35 -0.90
C PRO A 390 -9.55 -6.85 -0.69
N PRO A 391 -10.40 -7.50 -1.51
CA PRO A 391 -10.81 -8.90 -1.34
C PRO A 391 -9.70 -9.92 -1.60
N VAL A 392 -8.49 -9.46 -1.93
CA VAL A 392 -7.30 -10.29 -2.09
C VAL A 392 -6.46 -10.36 -0.82
N ILE A 393 -6.93 -9.75 0.27
CA ILE A 393 -6.28 -9.76 1.58
C ILE A 393 -7.20 -10.47 2.58
N ILE A 394 -6.62 -11.31 3.44
CA ILE A 394 -7.29 -11.75 4.67
C ILE A 394 -6.79 -10.88 5.82
N PRO A 395 -7.63 -9.97 6.36
CA PRO A 395 -7.26 -9.18 7.50
C PRO A 395 -7.48 -9.95 8.81
N LEU A 396 -6.64 -9.66 9.80
CA LEU A 396 -6.71 -10.22 11.15
C LEU A 396 -6.55 -9.09 12.17
N VAL A 397 -7.30 -9.19 13.25
CA VAL A 397 -7.08 -8.40 14.47
C VAL A 397 -6.66 -9.40 15.53
N LEU A 398 -5.56 -9.14 16.22
CA LEU A 398 -4.99 -10.07 17.19
C LEU A 398 -5.01 -9.45 18.61
N ASP A 399 -5.25 -10.28 19.62
CA ASP A 399 -5.03 -9.90 21.01
C ASP A 399 -3.54 -9.93 21.40
N ASP A 400 -3.24 -9.69 22.68
CA ASP A 400 -1.87 -9.68 23.20
C ASP A 400 -1.20 -11.06 23.16
N ASP A 401 -2.00 -12.13 23.16
CA ASP A 401 -1.56 -13.53 23.05
C ASP A 401 -1.51 -14.01 21.57
N LEU A 402 -1.71 -13.10 20.62
CA LEU A 402 -1.74 -13.34 19.17
C LEU A 402 -2.90 -14.21 18.68
N ASN A 403 -3.98 -14.34 19.46
CA ASN A 403 -5.18 -15.01 19.00
C ASN A 403 -6.03 -14.08 18.13
N PRO A 404 -6.66 -14.60 17.05
CA PRO A 404 -7.53 -13.81 16.20
C PRO A 404 -8.82 -13.42 16.92
N LEU A 405 -9.11 -12.13 16.86
CA LEU A 405 -10.31 -11.47 17.33
C LEU A 405 -11.33 -11.35 16.18
N GLY A 406 -12.60 -11.22 16.56
CA GLY A 406 -13.70 -10.97 15.62
C GLY A 406 -13.79 -9.51 15.17
N TYR A 407 -14.73 -9.24 14.27
CA TYR A 407 -15.09 -7.87 13.89
C TYR A 407 -15.53 -7.04 15.10
N GLU A 408 -15.44 -5.71 14.97
CA GLU A 408 -15.71 -4.70 16.01
C GLU A 408 -14.77 -4.73 17.22
N GLN A 409 -13.85 -5.70 17.29
CA GLN A 409 -12.82 -5.75 18.32
C GLN A 409 -11.59 -4.93 17.92
N VAL A 410 -10.93 -4.37 18.93
CA VAL A 410 -9.72 -3.56 18.77
C VAL A 410 -8.52 -4.41 19.16
N GLY A 411 -7.52 -4.45 18.30
CA GLY A 411 -6.30 -5.21 18.56
C GLY A 411 -5.21 -4.92 17.54
N ARG A 412 -4.19 -5.77 17.54
CA ARG A 412 -3.03 -5.63 16.67
C ARG A 412 -3.37 -6.09 15.26
N PHE A 413 -3.05 -5.26 14.27
CA PHE A 413 -3.35 -5.60 12.88
C PHE A 413 -2.36 -6.64 12.34
N ALA A 414 -2.90 -7.61 11.62
CA ALA A 414 -2.16 -8.57 10.82
C ALA A 414 -2.91 -8.85 9.52
N PHE A 415 -2.21 -9.40 8.54
CA PHE A 415 -2.83 -9.79 7.28
C PHE A 415 -2.09 -10.94 6.60
N ILE A 416 -2.83 -11.66 5.77
CA ILE A 416 -2.30 -12.66 4.85
C ILE A 416 -2.53 -12.13 3.44
N ASP A 417 -1.42 -11.79 2.78
CA ASP A 417 -1.34 -11.27 1.42
C ASP A 417 -0.66 -12.31 0.51
N PRO A 418 -1.41 -12.95 -0.40
CA PRO A 418 -0.85 -13.94 -1.31
C PRO A 418 -0.23 -13.35 -2.57
N LEU A 419 -0.30 -12.02 -2.77
CA LEU A 419 0.13 -11.38 -4.02
C LEU A 419 1.65 -11.39 -4.24
N PRO A 420 2.51 -11.13 -3.23
CA PRO A 420 3.95 -11.18 -3.40
C PRO A 420 4.42 -12.57 -3.84
N GLU A 421 5.28 -12.61 -4.84
CA GLU A 421 6.00 -13.83 -5.23
C GLU A 421 7.43 -13.82 -4.68
N SER A 422 7.99 -12.63 -4.48
CA SER A 422 9.39 -12.41 -4.11
C SER A 422 9.66 -12.36 -2.61
N TYR A 423 8.65 -12.32 -1.74
CA TYR A 423 8.79 -12.37 -0.28
C TYR A 423 7.47 -12.84 0.37
N PRO A 424 7.48 -13.46 1.56
CA PRO A 424 6.26 -13.89 2.24
C PRO A 424 5.41 -12.71 2.72
N GLY A 425 4.18 -12.58 2.21
CA GLY A 425 3.20 -11.53 2.56
C GLY A 425 2.32 -11.82 3.78
N PHE A 426 2.80 -12.63 4.73
CA PHE A 426 2.02 -13.02 5.92
C PHE A 426 2.53 -12.25 7.13
N ILE A 427 1.91 -11.10 7.42
CA ILE A 427 2.54 -10.05 8.24
C ILE A 427 1.71 -9.73 9.48
N ILE A 428 2.39 -9.58 10.62
CA ILE A 428 1.85 -8.91 11.80
C ILE A 428 2.50 -7.52 11.94
N THR A 429 1.68 -6.47 12.01
CA THR A 429 2.13 -5.09 11.94
C THR A 429 2.40 -4.50 13.33
N GLY A 430 2.91 -3.27 13.39
CA GLY A 430 2.97 -2.49 14.64
C GLY A 430 1.76 -1.59 14.86
N ASP A 431 0.66 -1.80 14.14
CA ASP A 431 -0.52 -0.95 14.15
C ASP A 431 -1.65 -1.57 14.97
N LYS A 432 -2.46 -0.70 15.58
CA LYS A 432 -3.67 -1.03 16.33
C LYS A 432 -4.87 -0.55 15.54
N VAL A 433 -5.79 -1.47 15.26
CA VAL A 433 -6.97 -1.22 14.40
C VAL A 433 -8.23 -1.81 15.01
N LYS A 434 -9.37 -1.34 14.50
CA LYS A 434 -10.67 -2.02 14.57
C LYS A 434 -11.13 -2.32 13.15
N ILE A 435 -11.66 -3.52 12.92
CA ILE A 435 -12.21 -3.92 11.62
C ILE A 435 -13.71 -4.10 11.75
N LEU A 436 -14.46 -3.44 10.88
CA LEU A 436 -15.90 -3.58 10.77
C LEU A 436 -16.20 -4.56 9.63
N GLU A 437 -17.19 -5.44 9.81
CA GLU A 437 -17.56 -6.42 8.79
C GLU A 437 -18.11 -5.77 7.52
N ARG A 438 -18.78 -4.62 7.68
CA ARG A 438 -19.36 -3.82 6.61
C ARG A 438 -19.15 -2.34 6.88
N CYS A 439 -19.01 -1.56 5.81
CA CYS A 439 -18.96 -0.11 5.91
C CYS A 439 -20.32 0.45 6.37
N PRO A 440 -20.36 1.32 7.40
CA PRO A 440 -21.61 1.93 7.85
C PRO A 440 -22.05 3.14 7.01
N LYS A 441 -21.25 3.55 6.02
CA LYS A 441 -21.47 4.77 5.21
C LYS A 441 -21.75 4.51 3.74
N CYS A 442 -21.26 3.40 3.19
CA CYS A 442 -21.41 3.08 1.78
C CYS A 442 -21.99 1.67 1.59
N SER A 443 -22.52 1.38 0.41
CA SER A 443 -23.11 0.08 0.07
C SER A 443 -22.11 -0.94 -0.46
N ARG A 444 -20.81 -0.59 -0.51
CA ARG A 444 -19.77 -1.50 -1.00
C ARG A 444 -19.60 -2.68 -0.05
N GLU A 445 -19.40 -3.86 -0.62
CA GLU A 445 -19.19 -5.09 0.12
C GLU A 445 -17.79 -5.17 0.75
N GLY A 446 -17.66 -6.06 1.73
CA GLY A 446 -16.39 -6.38 2.38
C GLY A 446 -16.11 -5.57 3.64
N PRO A 447 -15.10 -6.00 4.41
CA PRO A 447 -14.72 -5.35 5.65
C PRO A 447 -13.98 -4.05 5.40
N VAL A 448 -14.00 -3.19 6.41
CA VAL A 448 -13.28 -1.91 6.41
C VAL A 448 -12.49 -1.76 7.71
N LEU A 449 -11.33 -1.08 7.64
CA LEU A 449 -10.75 -0.51 8.85
C LEU A 449 -11.58 0.70 9.28
N ASP A 450 -11.68 0.90 10.59
CA ASP A 450 -12.18 2.16 11.15
C ASP A 450 -11.34 3.35 10.64
N VAL A 451 -11.89 4.56 10.78
CA VAL A 451 -11.29 5.80 10.29
C VAL A 451 -9.89 5.99 10.89
N GLU A 452 -9.77 5.79 12.20
CA GLU A 452 -8.51 5.94 12.92
C GLU A 452 -7.70 4.63 13.00
N VAL A 453 -6.44 4.72 12.56
CA VAL A 453 -5.42 3.68 12.74
C VAL A 453 -4.29 4.26 13.59
N THR A 454 -3.94 3.57 14.67
CA THR A 454 -2.92 4.03 15.63
C THR A 454 -1.77 3.04 15.74
N ARG A 455 -0.70 3.41 16.46
CA ARG A 455 0.46 2.53 16.71
C ARG A 455 0.33 1.81 18.04
N MET A 456 0.78 0.56 18.09
CA MET A 456 0.94 -0.15 19.36
C MET A 456 2.05 0.52 20.21
N PRO A 457 1.82 0.80 21.51
CA PRO A 457 2.84 1.37 22.39
C PRO A 457 4.06 0.43 22.53
N GLY A 458 5.28 0.97 22.53
CA GLY A 458 6.51 0.23 22.86
C GLY A 458 7.00 -0.81 21.84
N PHE A 459 6.28 -1.03 20.73
CA PHE A 459 6.65 -2.05 19.74
C PHE A 459 7.64 -1.50 18.70
N GLU A 460 8.88 -1.27 19.14
CA GLU A 460 10.06 -1.19 18.30
C GLU A 460 10.91 -2.45 18.46
N GLY A 461 10.44 -3.58 17.89
CA GLY A 461 11.24 -4.68 17.35
C GLY A 461 12.35 -5.37 18.18
N ARG A 462 12.61 -5.01 19.44
CA ARG A 462 13.78 -5.52 20.19
C ARG A 462 13.69 -7.00 20.55
N GLY A 463 12.48 -7.53 20.78
CA GLY A 463 12.28 -8.93 21.19
C GLY A 463 12.50 -9.95 20.06
N CYS A 464 11.96 -9.69 18.87
CA CYS A 464 12.08 -10.63 17.74
C CYS A 464 13.48 -10.62 17.11
N ALA A 465 14.19 -9.48 17.16
CA ALA A 465 15.55 -9.38 16.60
C ALA A 465 16.56 -10.30 17.31
N ALA A 466 16.42 -10.49 18.64
CA ALA A 466 17.31 -11.34 19.42
C ALA A 466 17.12 -12.83 19.09
N ILE A 467 15.88 -13.30 19.01
CA ILE A 467 15.53 -14.68 18.62
C ILE A 467 15.97 -14.94 17.17
N MET A 468 15.81 -13.96 16.28
CA MET A 468 16.21 -14.08 14.87
C MET A 468 17.73 -14.03 14.67
N ALA A 469 18.46 -13.23 15.46
CA ALA A 469 19.92 -13.27 15.50
C ALA A 469 20.43 -14.63 15.97
N GLU A 470 19.73 -15.26 16.93
CA GLU A 470 20.01 -16.63 17.39
C GLU A 470 19.79 -17.69 16.30
N LEU A 471 18.69 -17.57 15.53
CA LEU A 471 18.40 -18.44 14.38
C LEU A 471 19.42 -18.27 13.23
N MET A 472 19.88 -17.04 12.98
CA MET A 472 20.89 -16.76 11.94
C MET A 472 22.32 -17.08 12.37
N GLN A 473 22.64 -17.05 13.68
CA GLN A 473 23.96 -17.40 14.21
C GLN A 473 24.20 -18.91 14.27
N LYS A 474 23.16 -19.74 14.41
CA LYS A 474 23.31 -21.20 14.54
C LYS A 474 23.79 -21.93 13.27
N GLU A 475 23.70 -21.31 12.09
CA GLU A 475 24.00 -22.00 10.81
C GLU A 475 24.98 -21.23 9.90
N GLY A 476 25.66 -20.21 10.40
CA GLY A 476 26.71 -19.49 9.65
C GLY A 476 27.93 -20.34 9.25
N GLU A 477 28.02 -21.59 9.68
CA GLU A 477 29.14 -22.48 9.43
C GLU A 477 28.85 -23.64 8.45
N GLU A 478 27.60 -23.93 8.07
CA GLU A 478 27.29 -25.08 7.20
C GLU A 478 26.31 -24.79 6.05
N HIS A 479 26.90 -24.76 4.84
CA HIS A 479 26.39 -25.25 3.57
C HIS A 479 25.70 -24.35 2.52
N THR A 480 26.33 -24.47 1.35
CA THR A 480 26.04 -24.13 -0.04
C THR A 480 24.99 -25.04 -0.72
N ALA A 481 24.02 -25.58 0.01
CA ALA A 481 23.18 -26.71 -0.45
C ALA A 481 21.71 -26.38 -0.74
N LEU A 482 21.41 -25.23 -1.36
CA LEU A 482 20.11 -25.00 -2.02
C LEU A 482 20.34 -24.55 -3.46
N PRO A 483 19.47 -24.94 -4.42
CA PRO A 483 19.80 -24.92 -5.83
C PRO A 483 20.18 -23.52 -6.28
N VAL A 484 21.44 -23.39 -6.70
CA VAL A 484 21.94 -22.21 -7.39
C VAL A 484 21.44 -22.32 -8.83
N GLY A 485 20.28 -21.71 -9.10
CA GLY A 485 19.84 -21.36 -10.45
C GLY A 485 20.51 -20.09 -10.92
#